data_AF-A0A5B8IPF9-F1
#
_entry.id   AF-A0A5B8IPF9-F1
#
_cell.length_a   1.000
_cell.length_b   1.000
_cell.length_c   1.000
_cell.angle_alpha   90.00
_cell.angle_beta   90.00
_cell.angle_gamma   90.00
#
_symmetry.space_group_name_H-M   'P 1'
#
loop_
_entity.id
_entity.type
_entity.pdbx_description
1 polymer ?
#
loop_
_entity_poly.entity_id
_entity_poly.type
_entity_poly.pdbx_seq_one_letter_code
_entity_poly.pdbx_strand_id
1 'polypeptide(L)'
;MTRPKGPSRRSLISAVGAGTLLTYAGAQPATAFAAPVPQPGTDPVEVATGPSRTAVTVAAHDPAVYTRAAVGKLTVTPVSGTPGRTEVGSADGPLAVLTHGSRTVVLTGPERTFREDKRTVDDTFRRTVAPGGWGLSPGGGAWETANGTAGDYEVVPGAGVVRVPANSSVSRHVTLKDDQVADLDAVITGRFEQDPADAARSFALTFGYQGPADHCRARLSFAAGGAVTLHLEQAVSATSVTQLTTPVAVSPDLPAGSSWCIRVNRTGGRIQARAWRADLAEGTNWQITVDGRPPAPGRIGIRAAADSTALAAELRIPRVRILTATWTAPVTVVHRSWVRVLPEPYDGVWTPGVEQHLRGWLGSTAPDALAYGFHFLPGAPRVTSYRSGPPEHEAPVLGESDYGPARTGGGREEGADFHEYMGVNWTFARVPTGSLTKTAAPRFLGALDCSGYIRMVYGYHLGVPLAHESDHTSPGLLPRTAADMAARAPGTRIAHSATATPPPLTALQIGDLVFFDAESDPVDEIDHVGIYLGRDTADIPRFLSSRKTPNGATAADLGGPSTLTGTGTYATKLRTVHRL
;
A
#
# COMPACT_ATOMS: atom_id res chain seq x y z
N MET A 1 21.46 63.02 -51.33
CA MET A 1 22.07 63.24 -49.99
C MET A 1 22.41 61.88 -49.39
N THR A 2 23.47 61.20 -49.87
CA THR A 2 24.85 61.16 -49.33
C THR A 2 25.00 60.67 -47.87
N ARG A 3 25.40 59.40 -47.73
CA ARG A 3 26.12 58.80 -46.57
C ARG A 3 27.38 59.62 -46.19
N PRO A 4 27.97 59.45 -44.99
CA PRO A 4 29.13 58.53 -44.80
C PRO A 4 29.08 57.73 -43.46
N LYS A 5 29.52 56.46 -43.40
CA LYS A 5 30.88 55.91 -43.15
C LYS A 5 31.45 56.18 -41.74
N GLY A 6 31.74 55.11 -40.98
CA GLY A 6 32.45 55.15 -39.70
C GLY A 6 33.97 55.29 -39.83
N PRO A 7 34.76 54.93 -38.80
CA PRO A 7 36.17 54.63 -38.99
C PRO A 7 36.57 53.23 -38.50
N SER A 8 37.37 52.55 -39.31
CA SER A 8 38.43 51.65 -38.86
C SER A 8 39.77 52.32 -39.19
N ARG A 9 40.80 52.06 -38.36
CA ARG A 9 42.16 51.65 -38.75
C ARG A 9 43.17 51.94 -37.64
N ARG A 10 43.95 50.88 -37.34
CA ARG A 10 45.42 50.83 -37.20
C ARG A 10 46.04 51.65 -36.07
N SER A 11 47.13 51.28 -35.42
CA SER A 11 48.06 50.15 -35.35
C SER A 11 49.19 50.69 -34.45
N LEU A 12 49.91 49.86 -33.68
CA LEU A 12 51.38 49.93 -33.48
C LEU A 12 51.81 48.90 -32.40
N ILE A 13 52.39 47.77 -32.83
CA ILE A 13 53.82 47.36 -32.69
C ILE A 13 54.14 46.87 -31.26
N SER A 14 54.17 45.55 -30.99
CA SER A 14 55.23 44.53 -31.22
C SER A 14 56.41 44.59 -30.24
N ALA A 15 56.58 43.52 -29.45
CA ALA A 15 57.88 43.01 -29.02
C ALA A 15 57.80 41.49 -28.74
N VAL A 16 58.62 40.75 -29.49
CA VAL A 16 59.03 39.34 -29.38
C VAL A 16 59.97 39.21 -28.17
N GLY A 17 60.13 38.12 -27.41
CA GLY A 17 59.60 36.75 -27.42
C GLY A 17 60.43 35.92 -26.41
N ALA A 18 60.00 34.68 -26.14
CA ALA A 18 60.85 33.53 -25.78
C ALA A 18 59.93 32.32 -25.66
N GLY A 19 60.24 31.26 -26.42
CA GLY A 19 59.42 30.07 -26.51
C GLY A 19 59.46 29.20 -25.26
N THR A 20 58.36 28.50 -25.04
CA THR A 20 58.36 27.24 -24.29
C THR A 20 57.37 26.31 -24.98
N LEU A 21 57.90 25.19 -25.48
CA LEU A 21 57.14 24.07 -26.01
C LEU A 21 56.27 23.49 -24.88
N LEU A 22 54.95 23.53 -25.04
CA LEU A 22 54.03 22.71 -24.24
C LEU A 22 53.09 21.97 -25.19
N THR A 23 53.25 20.66 -25.11
CA THR A 23 52.58 19.57 -25.81
C THR A 23 51.06 19.67 -25.77
N TYR A 24 50.41 19.42 -26.91
CA TYR A 24 48.99 19.09 -27.00
C TYR A 24 48.69 17.85 -26.14
N ALA A 25 48.09 18.05 -24.98
CA ALA A 25 47.44 16.99 -24.21
C ALA A 25 45.98 16.87 -24.65
N GLY A 26 45.58 15.66 -25.03
CA GLY A 26 44.27 15.35 -25.57
C GLY A 26 43.13 15.68 -24.61
N ALA A 27 42.00 16.07 -25.19
CA ALA A 27 40.73 16.14 -24.50
C ALA A 27 40.41 14.77 -23.88
N GLN A 28 40.43 14.69 -22.55
CA GLN A 28 39.92 13.53 -21.84
C GLN A 28 38.39 13.49 -21.96
N PRO A 29 37.77 12.32 -22.20
CA PRO A 29 36.34 12.18 -22.05
C PRO A 29 35.97 12.45 -20.59
N ALA A 30 34.93 13.26 -20.38
CA ALA A 30 34.39 13.53 -19.06
C ALA A 30 34.04 12.21 -18.37
N THR A 31 34.74 11.91 -17.28
CA THR A 31 34.48 10.76 -16.44
C THR A 31 33.06 10.85 -15.89
N ALA A 32 32.21 9.90 -16.24
CA ALA A 32 30.92 9.69 -15.59
C ALA A 32 31.16 9.54 -14.09
N PHE A 33 30.48 10.36 -13.27
CA PHE A 33 30.46 10.17 -11.83
C PHE A 33 29.85 8.80 -11.54
N ALA A 34 30.67 7.86 -11.07
CA ALA A 34 30.20 6.57 -10.58
C ALA A 34 29.24 6.80 -9.41
N ALA A 35 28.04 6.23 -9.50
CA ALA A 35 27.12 6.17 -8.38
C ALA A 35 27.79 5.44 -7.20
N PRO A 36 27.65 5.92 -5.94
CA PRO A 36 28.24 5.25 -4.79
C PRO A 36 27.65 3.84 -4.62
N VAL A 37 28.51 2.87 -4.33
CA VAL A 37 28.13 1.51 -3.94
C VAL A 37 27.34 1.59 -2.62
N PRO A 38 26.14 0.99 -2.50
CA PRO A 38 25.39 1.00 -1.24
C PRO A 38 26.16 0.22 -0.18
N GLN A 39 26.47 0.86 0.96
CA GLN A 39 26.99 0.15 2.13
C GLN A 39 25.82 -0.41 2.96
N PRO A 40 25.89 -1.67 3.43
CA PRO A 40 24.89 -2.25 4.30
C PRO A 40 24.99 -1.60 5.69
N GLY A 41 24.00 -0.78 6.04
CA GLY A 41 23.86 -0.25 7.40
C GLY A 41 23.18 -1.29 8.28
N THR A 42 23.91 -1.79 9.28
CA THR A 42 23.37 -2.62 10.35
C THR A 42 23.36 -1.79 11.63
N ASP A 43 22.20 -1.28 12.04
CA ASP A 43 21.90 -0.90 13.42
C ASP A 43 20.37 -0.92 13.66
N PRO A 44 19.90 -1.11 14.90
CA PRO A 44 18.57 -1.67 15.18
C PRO A 44 17.44 -0.65 15.01
N VAL A 45 16.42 -1.07 14.27
CA VAL A 45 15.16 -0.36 14.04
C VAL A 45 14.36 -0.28 15.35
N GLU A 46 13.79 0.90 15.62
CA GLU A 46 12.81 1.14 16.68
C GLU A 46 11.60 0.22 16.49
N VAL A 47 11.34 -0.65 17.47
CA VAL A 47 10.39 -1.77 17.35
C VAL A 47 8.96 -1.25 17.27
N ALA A 48 8.34 -1.39 16.10
CA ALA A 48 6.91 -1.21 15.90
C ALA A 48 6.12 -2.15 16.84
N THR A 49 5.17 -1.61 17.60
CA THR A 49 4.30 -2.36 18.49
C THR A 49 3.29 -3.20 17.69
N GLY A 50 3.56 -4.51 17.62
CA GLY A 50 2.74 -5.56 16.98
C GLY A 50 3.29 -5.97 15.61
N PRO A 51 3.70 -7.24 15.37
CA PRO A 51 4.27 -7.59 14.08
C PRO A 51 3.16 -7.56 13.02
N SER A 52 3.24 -6.60 12.11
CA SER A 52 2.57 -6.72 10.81
C SER A 52 2.94 -8.09 10.24
N ARG A 53 1.93 -8.84 9.83
CA ARG A 53 2.09 -10.15 9.21
C ARG A 53 2.33 -10.05 7.70
N THR A 54 2.34 -8.83 7.17
CA THR A 54 2.80 -8.48 5.83
C THR A 54 4.32 -8.51 5.82
N ALA A 55 4.90 -9.33 4.95
CA ALA A 55 6.35 -9.53 4.92
C ALA A 55 6.84 -10.04 3.57
N VAL A 56 8.14 -9.82 3.34
CA VAL A 56 8.92 -10.54 2.34
C VAL A 56 9.88 -11.46 3.08
N THR A 57 9.77 -12.77 2.86
CA THR A 57 10.70 -13.75 3.44
C THR A 57 11.50 -14.41 2.34
N VAL A 58 12.81 -14.55 2.53
CA VAL A 58 13.69 -15.31 1.63
C VAL A 58 13.92 -16.68 2.26
N ALA A 59 13.70 -17.75 1.49
CA ALA A 59 13.99 -19.10 1.96
C ALA A 59 15.50 -19.25 2.26
N ALA A 60 15.85 -20.09 3.24
CA ALA A 60 17.24 -20.46 3.47
C ALA A 60 17.79 -21.16 2.21
N HIS A 61 18.87 -20.64 1.65
CA HIS A 61 19.52 -21.18 0.45
C HIS A 61 21.02 -21.35 0.70
N ASP A 62 21.64 -22.27 -0.04
CA ASP A 62 23.07 -22.55 0.06
C ASP A 62 23.90 -21.29 -0.25
N PRO A 63 24.73 -20.79 0.69
CA PRO A 63 25.66 -19.67 0.48
C PRO A 63 26.53 -19.79 -0.78
N ALA A 64 26.82 -20.99 -1.26
CA ALA A 64 27.60 -21.21 -2.48
C ALA A 64 26.95 -20.60 -3.73
N VAL A 65 25.61 -20.60 -3.80
CA VAL A 65 24.81 -19.97 -4.88
C VAL A 65 25.00 -18.45 -4.91
N TYR A 66 25.47 -17.86 -3.81
CA TYR A 66 25.65 -16.42 -3.64
C TYR A 66 27.01 -15.89 -4.12
N THR A 67 27.89 -16.77 -4.62
CA THR A 67 29.25 -16.37 -5.00
C THR A 67 29.39 -16.12 -6.50
N ARG A 68 29.86 -14.92 -6.87
CA ARG A 68 30.10 -14.49 -8.27
C ARG A 68 31.00 -15.45 -9.06
N ALA A 69 31.86 -16.20 -8.35
CA ALA A 69 32.83 -17.13 -8.93
C ALA A 69 32.27 -18.54 -9.21
N ALA A 70 31.16 -18.94 -8.56
CA ALA A 70 30.62 -20.30 -8.69
C ALA A 70 29.85 -20.53 -10.00
N VAL A 71 29.31 -19.46 -10.62
CA VAL A 71 28.39 -19.58 -11.77
C VAL A 71 29.09 -20.00 -13.07
N GLY A 72 30.43 -20.06 -13.09
CA GLY A 72 31.19 -20.54 -14.25
C GLY A 72 30.93 -19.74 -15.54
N LYS A 73 31.04 -20.43 -16.68
CA LYS A 73 30.78 -19.86 -18.01
C LYS A 73 29.28 -19.67 -18.23
N LEU A 74 28.88 -18.48 -18.69
CA LEU A 74 27.50 -18.18 -19.04
C LEU A 74 27.20 -18.62 -20.47
N THR A 75 26.00 -19.17 -20.66
CA THR A 75 25.38 -19.40 -21.97
C THR A 75 24.42 -18.24 -22.22
N VAL A 76 24.54 -17.60 -23.37
CA VAL A 76 23.75 -16.43 -23.75
C VAL A 76 23.01 -16.76 -25.04
N THR A 77 21.68 -16.81 -24.95
CA THR A 77 20.82 -17.25 -26.05
C THR A 77 19.88 -16.11 -26.44
N PRO A 78 20.05 -15.50 -27.62
CA PRO A 78 19.05 -14.61 -28.18
C PRO A 78 17.76 -15.36 -28.47
N VAL A 79 16.63 -14.80 -28.07
CA VAL A 79 15.30 -15.34 -28.31
C VAL A 79 14.52 -14.36 -29.17
N SER A 80 14.11 -14.83 -30.35
CA SER A 80 13.28 -14.05 -31.27
C SER A 80 11.87 -13.90 -30.71
N GLY A 81 11.27 -12.73 -30.96
CA GLY A 81 9.97 -12.36 -30.44
C GLY A 81 9.75 -10.87 -30.57
N THR A 82 8.56 -10.40 -30.19
CA THR A 82 8.28 -8.97 -30.06
C THR A 82 7.76 -8.74 -28.63
N PRO A 83 8.60 -8.23 -27.71
CA PRO A 83 10.01 -7.85 -27.91
C PRO A 83 10.99 -9.03 -28.02
N GLY A 84 12.15 -8.76 -28.63
CA GLY A 84 13.30 -9.68 -28.59
C GLY A 84 13.87 -9.77 -27.17
N ARG A 85 14.40 -10.94 -26.81
CA ARG A 85 14.97 -11.19 -25.49
C ARG A 85 16.35 -11.85 -25.58
N THR A 86 17.08 -11.78 -24.48
CA THR A 86 18.29 -12.56 -24.27
C THR A 86 18.13 -13.36 -22.99
N GLU A 87 18.15 -14.68 -23.12
CA GLU A 87 18.11 -15.62 -22.00
C GLU A 87 19.54 -16.02 -21.63
N VAL A 88 19.86 -15.92 -20.34
CA VAL A 88 21.19 -16.22 -19.80
C VAL A 88 21.08 -17.40 -18.84
N GLY A 89 21.96 -18.38 -19.00
CA GLY A 89 22.04 -19.56 -18.14
C GLY A 89 23.48 -19.95 -17.78
N SER A 90 23.62 -20.91 -16.88
CA SER A 90 24.87 -21.64 -16.59
C SER A 90 24.64 -23.15 -16.73
N ALA A 91 25.64 -23.95 -16.35
CA ALA A 91 25.50 -25.40 -16.21
C ALA A 91 24.37 -25.79 -15.23
N ASP A 92 24.06 -24.93 -14.25
CA ASP A 92 23.07 -25.20 -13.19
C ASP A 92 21.65 -24.74 -13.56
N GLY A 93 21.47 -24.12 -14.73
CA GLY A 93 20.15 -23.73 -15.25
C GLY A 93 20.00 -22.25 -15.61
N PRO A 94 18.75 -21.76 -15.73
CA PRO A 94 18.47 -20.38 -16.16
C PRO A 94 18.77 -19.37 -15.05
N LEU A 95 19.42 -18.27 -15.43
CA LEU A 95 19.92 -17.25 -14.51
C LEU A 95 19.25 -15.90 -14.69
N ALA A 96 18.97 -15.49 -15.92
CA ALA A 96 18.30 -14.22 -16.18
C ALA A 96 17.65 -14.12 -17.54
N VAL A 97 16.72 -13.18 -17.65
CA VAL A 97 16.09 -12.77 -18.90
C VAL A 97 16.22 -11.25 -19.03
N LEU A 98 16.79 -10.81 -20.14
CA LEU A 98 16.88 -9.41 -20.55
C LEU A 98 15.93 -9.18 -21.74
N THR A 99 15.30 -8.01 -21.80
CA THR A 99 14.39 -7.64 -22.89
C THR A 99 14.97 -6.46 -23.66
N HIS A 100 14.97 -6.51 -25.00
CA HIS A 100 15.40 -5.38 -25.83
C HIS A 100 14.58 -4.13 -25.51
N GLY A 101 15.27 -3.00 -25.38
CA GLY A 101 14.69 -1.70 -25.07
C GLY A 101 14.36 -1.51 -23.59
N SER A 102 14.51 -2.51 -22.73
CA SER A 102 14.17 -2.48 -21.30
C SER A 102 15.42 -2.38 -20.42
N ARG A 103 15.32 -1.63 -19.32
CA ARG A 103 16.31 -1.61 -18.24
C ARG A 103 16.12 -2.78 -17.27
N THR A 104 14.89 -3.25 -17.11
CA THR A 104 14.54 -4.30 -16.16
C THR A 104 15.09 -5.66 -16.61
N VAL A 105 15.68 -6.36 -15.65
CA VAL A 105 16.24 -7.71 -15.81
C VAL A 105 15.63 -8.60 -14.74
N VAL A 106 15.04 -9.72 -15.18
CA VAL A 106 14.51 -10.74 -14.27
C VAL A 106 15.60 -11.78 -14.06
N LEU A 107 16.09 -11.93 -12.83
CA LEU A 107 17.04 -12.94 -12.43
C LEU A 107 16.35 -14.11 -11.71
N THR A 108 16.93 -15.30 -11.83
CA THR A 108 16.65 -16.43 -10.96
C THR A 108 17.54 -16.35 -9.73
N GLY A 109 16.94 -16.37 -8.54
CA GLY A 109 17.66 -16.32 -7.28
C GLY A 109 17.07 -17.24 -6.22
N PRO A 110 17.38 -16.95 -4.93
CA PRO A 110 16.70 -17.56 -3.80
C PRO A 110 15.18 -17.39 -3.90
N GLU A 111 14.45 -18.43 -3.51
CA GLU A 111 12.99 -18.38 -3.41
C GLU A 111 12.56 -17.37 -2.34
N ARG A 112 11.50 -16.63 -2.65
CA ARG A 112 10.92 -15.63 -1.79
C ARG A 112 9.41 -15.78 -1.71
N THR A 113 8.88 -15.49 -0.53
CA THR A 113 7.45 -15.39 -0.27
C THR A 113 7.10 -13.94 0.02
N PHE A 114 6.19 -13.41 -0.77
CA PHE A 114 5.56 -12.11 -0.62
C PHE A 114 4.18 -12.33 -0.04
N ARG A 115 3.95 -11.90 1.21
CA ARG A 115 2.69 -12.09 1.90
C ARG A 115 2.15 -10.74 2.35
N GLU A 116 0.91 -10.42 2.01
CA GLU A 116 0.16 -9.32 2.60
C GLU A 116 -0.98 -9.89 3.46
N ASP A 117 -1.15 -9.30 4.63
CA ASP A 117 -2.20 -9.65 5.58
C ASP A 117 -2.96 -8.38 6.01
N LYS A 118 -4.01 -8.56 6.80
CA LYS A 118 -4.89 -7.46 7.19
C LYS A 118 -4.15 -6.38 7.97
N ARG A 119 -4.29 -5.13 7.51
CA ARG A 119 -3.75 -3.95 8.19
C ARG A 119 -4.53 -3.59 9.46
N THR A 120 -3.85 -2.85 10.33
CA THR A 120 -4.48 -2.23 11.50
C THR A 120 -5.46 -1.14 11.07
N VAL A 121 -6.44 -0.86 11.91
CA VAL A 121 -7.41 0.23 11.68
C VAL A 121 -7.52 1.04 12.96
N ASP A 122 -7.53 2.35 12.81
CA ASP A 122 -7.78 3.28 13.90
C ASP A 122 -8.70 4.40 13.41
N ASP A 123 -10.00 4.18 13.59
CA ASP A 123 -11.02 5.12 13.15
C ASP A 123 -11.49 5.99 14.31
N THR A 124 -11.20 7.29 14.20
CA THR A 124 -11.61 8.33 15.15
C THR A 124 -12.70 9.25 14.59
N PHE A 125 -13.24 8.91 13.40
CA PHE A 125 -14.39 9.61 12.80
C PHE A 125 -14.20 11.13 12.66
N ARG A 126 -12.97 11.57 12.39
CA ARG A 126 -12.65 12.99 12.15
C ARG A 126 -13.07 13.50 10.78
N ARG A 127 -13.40 12.59 9.86
CA ARG A 127 -13.88 12.89 8.50
C ARG A 127 -15.32 13.42 8.53
N THR A 128 -15.65 14.23 7.54
CA THR A 128 -17.06 14.53 7.19
C THR A 128 -17.58 13.44 6.26
N VAL A 129 -18.83 12.99 6.40
CA VAL A 129 -19.45 11.98 5.53
C VAL A 129 -20.81 12.50 5.07
N ALA A 130 -21.25 12.10 3.87
CA ALA A 130 -22.62 12.35 3.45
C ALA A 130 -23.62 11.69 4.43
N PRO A 131 -24.84 12.25 4.60
CA PRO A 131 -25.86 11.63 5.44
C PRO A 131 -26.15 10.20 5.01
N GLY A 132 -26.45 9.30 5.97
CA GLY A 132 -26.86 7.94 5.66
C GLY A 132 -25.80 6.85 5.77
N GLY A 133 -24.62 7.16 6.33
CA GLY A 133 -23.58 6.15 6.49
C GLY A 133 -22.35 6.67 7.22
N TRP A 134 -21.35 5.81 7.32
CA TRP A 134 -20.09 6.10 8.01
C TRP A 134 -18.89 6.29 7.07
N GLY A 135 -19.09 6.18 5.76
CA GLY A 135 -18.05 6.45 4.75
C GLY A 135 -16.91 5.43 4.78
N LEU A 136 -15.72 5.84 4.33
CA LEU A 136 -14.54 4.99 4.29
C LEU A 136 -13.78 4.99 5.62
N SER A 137 -13.26 3.83 6.02
CA SER A 137 -12.37 3.73 7.18
C SER A 137 -10.96 4.23 6.84
N PRO A 138 -10.19 4.77 7.80
CA PRO A 138 -8.81 5.19 7.58
C PRO A 138 -7.88 4.06 7.10
N GLY A 139 -8.14 2.82 7.55
CA GLY A 139 -7.41 1.62 7.13
C GLY A 139 -8.02 0.93 5.91
N GLY A 140 -8.83 1.65 5.12
CA GLY A 140 -9.47 1.13 3.92
C GLY A 140 -10.77 0.37 4.19
N GLY A 141 -11.55 0.14 3.13
CA GLY A 141 -12.88 -0.46 3.22
C GLY A 141 -13.97 0.53 3.61
N ALA A 142 -15.19 0.27 3.13
CA ALA A 142 -16.36 1.07 3.45
C ALA A 142 -17.06 0.51 4.69
N TRP A 143 -17.56 1.40 5.54
CA TRP A 143 -18.50 1.04 6.58
C TRP A 143 -19.89 0.81 5.96
N GLU A 144 -20.42 -0.39 6.11
CA GLU A 144 -21.75 -0.78 5.66
C GLU A 144 -22.74 -0.83 6.82
N THR A 145 -23.93 -0.31 6.59
CA THR A 145 -25.01 -0.22 7.58
C THR A 145 -26.10 -1.24 7.30
N ALA A 146 -26.71 -1.82 8.33
CA ALA A 146 -27.84 -2.73 8.17
C ALA A 146 -28.89 -2.58 9.28
N ASN A 147 -30.15 -2.92 8.93
CA ASN A 147 -31.33 -2.92 9.80
C ASN A 147 -31.78 -1.54 10.32
N GLY A 148 -31.78 -0.52 9.46
CA GLY A 148 -32.21 0.85 9.78
C GLY A 148 -32.46 1.71 8.53
N THR A 149 -32.87 2.95 8.75
CA THR A 149 -32.96 3.97 7.69
C THR A 149 -31.66 4.77 7.62
N ALA A 150 -31.44 5.53 6.54
CA ALA A 150 -30.27 6.42 6.42
C ALA A 150 -30.15 7.38 7.61
N GLY A 151 -31.27 7.91 8.13
CA GLY A 151 -31.27 8.81 9.29
C GLY A 151 -30.77 8.17 10.59
N ASP A 152 -30.65 6.84 10.63
CA ASP A 152 -30.16 6.12 11.80
C ASP A 152 -28.62 6.10 11.89
N TYR A 153 -27.91 6.51 10.83
CA TYR A 153 -26.45 6.42 10.74
C TYR A 153 -25.84 7.74 10.31
N GLU A 154 -24.91 8.23 11.12
CA GLU A 154 -24.28 9.53 10.91
C GLU A 154 -22.83 9.49 11.39
N VAL A 155 -21.98 10.32 10.80
CA VAL A 155 -20.67 10.65 11.36
C VAL A 155 -20.67 12.13 11.69
N VAL A 156 -20.49 12.43 12.98
CA VAL A 156 -20.19 13.78 13.46
C VAL A 156 -18.69 13.88 13.75
N PRO A 157 -18.07 15.08 13.71
CA PRO A 157 -16.65 15.21 13.97
C PRO A 157 -16.22 14.57 15.30
N GLY A 158 -15.48 13.46 15.22
CA GLY A 158 -14.99 12.72 16.38
C GLY A 158 -15.89 11.59 16.89
N ALA A 159 -17.01 11.26 16.24
CA ALA A 159 -17.81 10.08 16.57
C ALA A 159 -18.66 9.55 15.40
N GLY A 160 -18.70 8.24 15.26
CA GLY A 160 -19.79 7.55 14.55
C GLY A 160 -21.03 7.52 15.43
N VAL A 161 -22.20 7.76 14.86
CA VAL A 161 -23.48 7.80 15.55
C VAL A 161 -24.41 6.73 14.99
N VAL A 162 -25.06 6.00 15.88
CA VAL A 162 -26.12 5.05 15.57
C VAL A 162 -27.37 5.39 16.39
N ARG A 163 -28.49 5.65 15.73
CA ARG A 163 -29.77 5.96 16.37
C ARG A 163 -30.68 4.73 16.31
N VAL A 164 -31.24 4.37 17.47
CA VAL A 164 -32.27 3.34 17.60
C VAL A 164 -33.57 4.06 17.94
N PRO A 165 -34.58 4.06 17.04
CA PRO A 165 -35.86 4.68 17.30
C PRO A 165 -36.57 4.08 18.52
N ALA A 166 -37.44 4.88 19.15
CA ALA A 166 -38.28 4.41 20.24
C ALA A 166 -39.12 3.20 19.80
N ASN A 167 -39.35 2.27 20.73
CA ASN A 167 -40.12 1.05 20.52
C ASN A 167 -39.59 0.13 19.40
N SER A 168 -38.32 0.28 18.98
CA SER A 168 -37.72 -0.56 17.95
C SER A 168 -37.36 -1.94 18.52
N SER A 169 -37.87 -3.00 17.90
CA SER A 169 -37.43 -4.39 18.16
C SER A 169 -36.23 -4.81 17.32
N VAL A 170 -35.72 -3.92 16.47
CA VAL A 170 -34.68 -4.21 15.48
C VAL A 170 -33.38 -3.51 15.85
N SER A 171 -32.28 -4.25 15.88
CA SER A 171 -30.94 -3.69 16.13
C SER A 171 -30.33 -3.04 14.90
N ARG A 172 -29.51 -2.02 15.11
CA ARG A 172 -28.74 -1.32 14.08
C ARG A 172 -27.33 -1.87 14.01
N HIS A 173 -26.81 -2.07 12.80
CA HIS A 173 -25.48 -2.60 12.57
C HIS A 173 -24.66 -1.64 11.71
N VAL A 174 -23.37 -1.52 12.03
CA VAL A 174 -22.36 -0.86 11.19
C VAL A 174 -21.12 -1.74 11.15
N THR A 175 -20.72 -2.18 9.97
CA THR A 175 -19.65 -3.18 9.78
C THR A 175 -18.65 -2.74 8.74
N LEU A 176 -17.38 -3.02 8.95
CA LEU A 176 -16.34 -2.74 7.97
C LEU A 176 -16.38 -3.82 6.89
N LYS A 177 -16.55 -3.43 5.62
CA LYS A 177 -16.61 -4.37 4.49
C LYS A 177 -15.26 -5.07 4.29
N ASP A 178 -15.13 -6.22 4.95
CA ASP A 178 -13.99 -7.12 4.89
C ASP A 178 -14.47 -8.53 5.33
N ASP A 179 -14.85 -9.34 4.36
CA ASP A 179 -15.56 -10.61 4.60
C ASP A 179 -14.64 -11.78 5.02
N GLN A 180 -13.32 -11.59 4.97
CA GLN A 180 -12.34 -12.66 5.15
C GLN A 180 -11.62 -12.62 6.51
N VAL A 181 -12.02 -11.75 7.43
CA VAL A 181 -11.34 -11.63 8.73
C VAL A 181 -11.52 -12.89 9.55
N ALA A 182 -10.43 -13.60 9.80
CA ALA A 182 -10.37 -14.81 10.61
C ALA A 182 -10.06 -14.44 12.07
N ASP A 183 -8.78 -14.24 12.41
CA ASP A 183 -8.36 -13.84 13.75
C ASP A 183 -8.36 -12.32 13.88
N LEU A 184 -8.56 -11.81 15.09
CA LEU A 184 -8.54 -10.38 15.36
C LEU A 184 -8.25 -10.04 16.82
N ASP A 185 -7.72 -8.86 17.03
CA ASP A 185 -7.75 -8.13 18.29
C ASP A 185 -8.32 -6.73 18.01
N ALA A 186 -9.51 -6.45 18.53
CA ALA A 186 -10.24 -5.23 18.23
C ALA A 186 -10.84 -4.62 19.48
N VAL A 187 -10.92 -3.29 19.48
CA VAL A 187 -11.47 -2.48 20.57
C VAL A 187 -12.45 -1.47 19.98
N ILE A 188 -13.64 -1.38 20.56
CA ILE A 188 -14.56 -0.25 20.32
C ILE A 188 -14.74 0.53 21.61
N THR A 189 -14.89 1.85 21.48
CA THR A 189 -15.30 2.72 22.58
C THR A 189 -16.64 3.32 22.22
N GLY A 190 -17.61 3.26 23.14
CA GLY A 190 -18.97 3.74 22.90
C GLY A 190 -19.65 4.28 24.15
N ARG A 191 -20.67 5.12 23.97
CA ARG A 191 -21.57 5.59 25.03
C ARG A 191 -22.96 5.87 24.47
N PHE A 192 -23.99 5.71 25.30
CA PHE A 192 -25.30 6.27 24.98
C PHE A 192 -25.35 7.74 25.40
N GLU A 193 -26.02 8.59 24.62
CA GLU A 193 -26.22 10.00 25.00
C GLU A 193 -27.22 10.14 26.16
N GLN A 194 -28.13 9.20 26.31
CA GLN A 194 -29.08 9.15 27.41
C GLN A 194 -28.89 7.86 28.22
N ASP A 195 -28.81 8.00 29.53
CA ASP A 195 -28.79 6.87 30.46
C ASP A 195 -30.12 6.09 30.36
N PRO A 196 -30.09 4.75 30.47
CA PRO A 196 -31.24 3.84 30.27
C PRO A 196 -32.27 3.83 31.39
N ALA A 197 -32.67 4.98 31.95
CA ALA A 197 -33.59 5.04 33.10
C ALA A 197 -34.98 4.40 32.83
N ASP A 198 -35.41 4.37 31.57
CA ASP A 198 -36.68 3.83 31.09
C ASP A 198 -36.64 2.32 30.83
N ALA A 199 -35.65 1.85 30.07
CA ALA A 199 -35.49 0.45 29.71
C ALA A 199 -34.06 0.13 29.27
N ALA A 200 -33.72 -1.17 29.24
CA ALA A 200 -32.37 -1.61 28.97
C ALA A 200 -31.88 -1.25 27.54
N ARG A 201 -30.61 -0.90 27.44
CA ARG A 201 -29.92 -0.60 26.17
C ARG A 201 -28.64 -1.42 26.06
N SER A 202 -28.16 -1.64 24.83
CA SER A 202 -26.92 -2.38 24.63
C SER A 202 -26.18 -1.98 23.36
N PHE A 203 -24.86 -2.08 23.41
CA PHE A 203 -24.03 -2.08 22.21
C PHE A 203 -23.00 -3.20 22.26
N ALA A 204 -22.50 -3.58 21.10
CA ALA A 204 -21.59 -4.72 20.98
C ALA A 204 -20.52 -4.51 19.92
N LEU A 205 -19.35 -5.11 20.17
CA LEU A 205 -18.36 -5.39 19.14
C LEU A 205 -18.76 -6.70 18.45
N THR A 206 -19.08 -6.62 17.16
CA THR A 206 -19.43 -7.78 16.34
C THR A 206 -18.22 -8.27 15.55
N PHE A 207 -18.07 -9.58 15.40
CA PHE A 207 -17.00 -10.22 14.65
C PHE A 207 -17.49 -11.54 14.05
N GLY A 208 -16.82 -12.02 13.00
CA GLY A 208 -17.32 -13.15 12.22
C GLY A 208 -18.70 -12.83 11.62
N TYR A 209 -18.95 -11.56 11.32
CA TYR A 209 -20.25 -11.10 10.85
C TYR A 209 -20.48 -11.52 9.41
N GLN A 210 -21.48 -12.38 9.21
CA GLN A 210 -22.00 -12.80 7.91
C GLN A 210 -23.32 -12.09 7.58
N GLY A 211 -24.02 -11.60 8.61
CA GLY A 211 -25.20 -10.77 8.47
C GLY A 211 -25.83 -10.39 9.81
N PRO A 212 -26.92 -9.61 9.80
CA PRO A 212 -27.59 -9.22 11.04
C PRO A 212 -28.14 -10.41 11.85
N ALA A 213 -28.36 -11.54 11.20
CA ALA A 213 -28.86 -12.79 11.78
C ALA A 213 -27.76 -13.82 12.09
N ASP A 214 -26.50 -13.59 11.68
CA ASP A 214 -25.38 -14.52 11.86
C ASP A 214 -24.08 -13.76 12.14
N HIS A 215 -23.70 -13.71 13.42
CA HIS A 215 -22.48 -13.06 13.90
C HIS A 215 -22.21 -13.44 15.36
N CYS A 216 -20.94 -13.40 15.76
CA CYS A 216 -20.56 -13.38 17.17
C CYS A 216 -20.47 -11.94 17.68
N ARG A 217 -20.71 -11.75 18.97
CA ARG A 217 -20.60 -10.44 19.60
C ARG A 217 -20.22 -10.49 21.08
N ALA A 218 -19.35 -9.57 21.46
CA ALA A 218 -19.17 -9.17 22.85
C ALA A 218 -20.07 -7.94 23.10
N ARG A 219 -21.12 -8.12 23.90
CA ARG A 219 -22.16 -7.11 24.12
C ARG A 219 -22.09 -6.58 25.54
N LEU A 220 -22.12 -5.26 25.69
CA LEU A 220 -22.44 -4.62 26.96
C LEU A 220 -23.94 -4.31 27.02
N SER A 221 -24.61 -4.83 28.05
CA SER A 221 -25.96 -4.40 28.42
C SER A 221 -25.91 -3.43 29.58
N PHE A 222 -26.70 -2.36 29.45
CA PHE A 222 -26.93 -1.35 30.46
C PHE A 222 -28.38 -1.51 30.93
N ALA A 223 -28.57 -2.00 32.15
CA ALA A 223 -29.88 -2.17 32.75
C ALA A 223 -30.44 -0.81 33.21
N ALA A 224 -31.77 -0.70 33.33
CA ALA A 224 -32.38 0.52 33.83
C ALA A 224 -32.01 0.87 35.28
N GLY A 225 -31.65 -0.15 36.08
CA GLY A 225 -31.09 0.03 37.42
C GLY A 225 -29.60 0.38 37.47
N GLY A 226 -28.94 0.64 36.33
CA GLY A 226 -27.54 1.06 36.27
C GLY A 226 -26.51 -0.06 36.16
N ALA A 227 -26.88 -1.32 36.36
CA ALA A 227 -25.95 -2.44 36.22
C ALA A 227 -25.44 -2.60 34.78
N VAL A 228 -24.13 -2.82 34.65
CA VAL A 228 -23.45 -3.05 33.38
C VAL A 228 -22.91 -4.48 33.33
N THR A 229 -23.33 -5.24 32.33
CA THR A 229 -23.00 -6.67 32.19
C THR A 229 -22.41 -6.97 30.81
N LEU A 230 -21.31 -7.71 30.77
CA LEU A 230 -20.67 -8.20 29.57
C LEU A 230 -21.19 -9.59 29.21
N HIS A 231 -21.64 -9.73 27.97
CA HIS A 231 -22.13 -10.97 27.38
C HIS A 231 -21.21 -11.37 26.22
N LEU A 232 -20.98 -12.66 26.06
CA LEU A 232 -20.38 -13.22 24.85
C LEU A 232 -21.36 -14.22 24.25
N GLU A 233 -21.82 -13.93 23.04
CA GLU A 233 -22.96 -14.62 22.43
C GLU A 233 -22.86 -14.68 20.91
N GLN A 234 -23.63 -15.58 20.30
CA GLN A 234 -23.74 -15.77 18.86
C GLN A 234 -25.19 -15.59 18.42
N ALA A 235 -25.44 -14.70 17.47
CA ALA A 235 -26.71 -14.65 16.75
C ALA A 235 -26.75 -15.83 15.77
N VAL A 236 -27.83 -16.62 15.84
CA VAL A 236 -28.05 -17.79 14.95
C VAL A 236 -29.26 -17.60 14.03
N SER A 237 -30.08 -16.58 14.31
CA SER A 237 -31.11 -16.06 13.40
C SER A 237 -31.43 -14.62 13.78
N ALA A 238 -32.39 -14.00 13.08
CA ALA A 238 -32.87 -12.64 13.40
C ALA A 238 -33.46 -12.51 14.82
N THR A 239 -33.94 -13.61 15.41
CA THR A 239 -34.65 -13.61 16.69
C THR A 239 -34.03 -14.54 17.74
N SER A 240 -33.01 -15.32 17.39
CA SER A 240 -32.40 -16.29 18.29
C SER A 240 -30.92 -16.01 18.51
N VAL A 241 -30.52 -16.05 19.78
CA VAL A 241 -29.16 -15.80 20.26
C VAL A 241 -28.76 -16.93 21.20
N THR A 242 -27.57 -17.48 21.00
CA THR A 242 -26.96 -18.47 21.88
C THR A 242 -25.91 -17.80 22.75
N GLN A 243 -26.08 -17.88 24.07
CA GLN A 243 -25.06 -17.47 25.03
C GLN A 243 -23.87 -18.45 24.96
N LEU A 244 -22.65 -17.95 24.77
CA LEU A 244 -21.45 -18.80 24.70
C LEU A 244 -20.87 -19.12 26.07
N THR A 245 -21.11 -18.26 27.07
CA THR A 245 -20.73 -18.48 28.46
C THR A 245 -21.56 -17.59 29.40
N THR A 246 -21.50 -17.84 30.71
CA THR A 246 -22.17 -17.04 31.72
C THR A 246 -21.78 -15.55 31.59
N PRO A 247 -22.75 -14.61 31.53
CA PRO A 247 -22.44 -13.19 31.52
C PRO A 247 -21.68 -12.75 32.77
N VAL A 248 -20.80 -11.75 32.64
CA VAL A 248 -19.97 -11.23 33.73
C VAL A 248 -20.41 -9.82 34.08
N ALA A 249 -20.65 -9.55 35.37
CA ALA A 249 -20.90 -8.20 35.86
C ALA A 249 -19.62 -7.35 35.70
N VAL A 250 -19.73 -6.20 35.03
CA VAL A 250 -18.61 -5.27 34.81
C VAL A 250 -18.63 -4.15 35.83
N SER A 251 -19.82 -3.63 36.12
CA SER A 251 -20.02 -2.56 37.11
C SER A 251 -21.44 -2.66 37.69
N PRO A 252 -21.62 -2.45 39.01
CA PRO A 252 -22.95 -2.37 39.60
C PRO A 252 -23.68 -1.07 39.21
N ASP A 253 -22.92 -0.02 38.89
CA ASP A 253 -23.44 1.32 38.63
C ASP A 253 -23.06 1.82 37.23
N LEU A 254 -23.86 2.74 36.70
CA LEU A 254 -23.62 3.46 35.46
C LEU A 254 -23.49 4.96 35.78
N PRO A 255 -22.25 5.48 35.90
CA PRO A 255 -22.04 6.92 36.02
C PRO A 255 -22.57 7.62 34.76
N ALA A 256 -23.31 8.70 34.96
CA ALA A 256 -23.94 9.45 33.88
C ALA A 256 -22.93 9.90 32.82
N GLY A 257 -23.26 9.69 31.54
CA GLY A 257 -22.43 10.09 30.40
C GLY A 257 -21.09 9.33 30.26
N SER A 258 -20.89 8.24 31.00
CA SER A 258 -19.66 7.44 30.92
C SER A 258 -19.49 6.74 29.58
N SER A 259 -18.25 6.72 29.08
CA SER A 259 -17.86 5.94 27.91
C SER A 259 -17.31 4.58 28.32
N TRP A 260 -17.57 3.57 27.49
CA TRP A 260 -17.22 2.18 27.77
C TRP A 260 -16.46 1.56 26.60
N CYS A 261 -15.45 0.78 26.93
CA CYS A 261 -14.65 0.02 25.97
C CYS A 261 -15.09 -1.44 25.97
N ILE A 262 -15.11 -2.05 24.79
CA ILE A 262 -15.22 -3.50 24.59
C ILE A 262 -14.01 -3.92 23.77
N ARG A 263 -13.22 -4.87 24.28
CA ARG A 263 -12.14 -5.52 23.53
C ARG A 263 -12.45 -6.99 23.32
N VAL A 264 -12.21 -7.46 22.10
CA VAL A 264 -12.28 -8.88 21.74
C VAL A 264 -10.94 -9.29 21.15
N ASN A 265 -10.38 -10.39 21.67
CA ASN A 265 -9.32 -11.14 21.01
C ASN A 265 -9.89 -12.49 20.57
N ARG A 266 -9.78 -12.79 19.28
CA ARG A 266 -10.12 -14.08 18.69
C ARG A 266 -8.87 -14.63 18.03
N THR A 267 -8.46 -15.82 18.46
CA THR A 267 -7.35 -16.57 17.85
C THR A 267 -7.76 -18.03 17.69
N GLY A 268 -7.95 -18.47 16.45
CA GLY A 268 -8.49 -19.79 16.13
C GLY A 268 -9.87 -20.02 16.78
N GLY A 269 -9.96 -21.06 17.61
CA GLY A 269 -11.16 -21.40 18.38
C GLY A 269 -11.27 -20.75 19.75
N ARG A 270 -10.29 -19.93 20.16
CA ARG A 270 -10.29 -19.19 21.42
C ARG A 270 -10.84 -17.78 21.22
N ILE A 271 -11.82 -17.40 22.03
CA ILE A 271 -12.40 -16.07 22.08
C ILE A 271 -12.26 -15.51 23.49
N GLN A 272 -11.69 -14.33 23.60
CA GLN A 272 -11.54 -13.60 24.86
C GLN A 272 -12.20 -12.24 24.74
N ALA A 273 -12.89 -11.82 25.80
CA ALA A 273 -13.54 -10.51 25.85
C ALA A 273 -13.33 -9.84 27.20
N ARG A 274 -13.20 -8.51 27.15
CA ARG A 274 -13.19 -7.66 28.35
C ARG A 274 -13.83 -6.32 28.05
N ALA A 275 -14.33 -5.70 29.10
CA ALA A 275 -14.91 -4.37 29.06
C ALA A 275 -14.56 -3.56 30.31
N TRP A 276 -14.45 -2.25 30.14
CA TRP A 276 -14.11 -1.31 31.19
C TRP A 276 -14.63 0.09 30.84
N ARG A 277 -14.72 0.98 31.83
CA ARG A 277 -14.97 2.40 31.55
C ARG A 277 -13.75 3.02 30.89
N ALA A 278 -13.96 3.84 29.88
CA ALA A 278 -12.89 4.44 29.07
C ALA A 278 -12.01 5.43 29.85
N ASP A 279 -12.47 5.94 31.00
CA ASP A 279 -11.69 6.79 31.90
C ASP A 279 -10.83 6.02 32.90
N LEU A 280 -10.93 4.69 32.90
CA LEU A 280 -10.09 3.79 33.68
C LEU A 280 -9.02 3.13 32.79
N ALA A 281 -7.92 2.72 33.40
CA ALA A 281 -6.91 1.92 32.72
C ALA A 281 -7.50 0.58 32.25
N GLU A 282 -7.05 0.11 31.08
CA GLU A 282 -7.39 -1.22 30.58
C GLU A 282 -6.80 -2.27 31.53
N GLY A 283 -7.66 -3.09 32.16
CA GLY A 283 -7.22 -4.18 33.02
C GLY A 283 -6.45 -5.24 32.24
N THR A 284 -5.51 -5.93 32.89
CA THR A 284 -4.66 -6.95 32.23
C THR A 284 -5.38 -8.28 31.98
N ASN A 285 -6.36 -8.62 32.82
CA ASN A 285 -7.08 -9.89 32.76
C ASN A 285 -8.22 -9.87 31.73
N TRP A 286 -8.44 -11.00 31.07
CA TRP A 286 -9.65 -11.25 30.29
C TRP A 286 -10.79 -11.64 31.23
N GLN A 287 -11.94 -10.98 31.12
CA GLN A 287 -13.11 -11.26 31.95
C GLN A 287 -13.85 -12.51 31.47
N ILE A 288 -13.85 -12.73 30.16
CA ILE A 288 -14.44 -13.91 29.52
C ILE A 288 -13.36 -14.58 28.66
N THR A 289 -13.30 -15.91 28.73
CA THR A 289 -12.55 -16.76 27.79
C THR A 289 -13.40 -17.99 27.45
N VAL A 290 -13.53 -18.29 26.17
CA VAL A 290 -14.23 -19.47 25.64
C VAL A 290 -13.32 -20.14 24.62
N ASP A 291 -13.21 -21.48 24.69
CA ASP A 291 -12.39 -22.30 23.81
C ASP A 291 -13.27 -23.29 23.02
N GLY A 292 -12.76 -23.79 21.89
CA GLY A 292 -13.35 -24.92 21.15
C GLY A 292 -14.45 -24.57 20.13
N ARG A 293 -14.71 -23.29 19.85
CA ARG A 293 -15.66 -22.87 18.80
C ARG A 293 -15.02 -21.81 17.90
N PRO A 294 -14.45 -22.17 16.73
CA PRO A 294 -14.03 -21.16 15.77
C PRO A 294 -15.29 -20.52 15.17
N PRO A 295 -15.51 -19.21 15.35
CA PRO A 295 -16.61 -18.56 14.65
C PRO A 295 -16.34 -18.53 13.15
N ALA A 296 -17.34 -18.26 12.34
CA ALA A 296 -17.09 -18.01 10.93
C ALA A 296 -16.08 -16.86 10.76
N PRO A 297 -15.21 -16.88 9.74
CA PRO A 297 -14.57 -15.64 9.31
C PRO A 297 -15.65 -14.62 8.94
N GLY A 298 -15.37 -13.33 8.98
CA GLY A 298 -16.35 -12.32 8.61
C GLY A 298 -16.09 -10.96 9.24
N ARG A 299 -16.94 -9.99 8.89
CA ARG A 299 -16.69 -8.57 9.17
C ARG A 299 -16.58 -8.28 10.66
N ILE A 300 -15.84 -7.21 10.96
CA ILE A 300 -15.80 -6.57 12.28
C ILE A 300 -16.76 -5.37 12.25
N GLY A 301 -17.45 -5.12 13.35
CA GLY A 301 -18.35 -3.98 13.42
C GLY A 301 -18.94 -3.72 14.78
N ILE A 302 -20.02 -2.94 14.77
CA ILE A 302 -20.76 -2.48 15.92
C ILE A 302 -22.22 -2.85 15.73
N ARG A 303 -22.85 -3.22 16.84
CA ARG A 303 -24.30 -3.36 16.96
C ARG A 303 -24.82 -2.42 18.04
N ALA A 304 -25.92 -1.72 17.77
CA ALA A 304 -26.71 -0.98 18.76
C ALA A 304 -28.11 -1.56 18.87
N ALA A 305 -28.63 -1.68 20.09
CA ALA A 305 -30.00 -2.13 20.34
C ALA A 305 -30.55 -1.53 21.63
N ALA A 306 -31.87 -1.37 21.68
CA ALA A 306 -32.63 -1.00 22.87
C ALA A 306 -33.79 -1.97 23.05
N ASP A 307 -34.29 -2.10 24.28
CA ASP A 307 -35.53 -2.84 24.55
C ASP A 307 -36.71 -2.23 23.77
N SER A 308 -37.70 -3.05 23.41
CA SER A 308 -38.90 -2.59 22.69
C SER A 308 -39.78 -1.62 23.48
N THR A 309 -39.53 -1.44 24.78
CA THR A 309 -40.19 -0.43 25.62
C THR A 309 -39.34 0.83 25.82
N ALA A 310 -38.12 0.85 25.28
CA ALA A 310 -37.21 1.99 25.41
C ALA A 310 -37.65 3.17 24.53
N LEU A 311 -37.44 4.36 25.07
CA LEU A 311 -37.35 5.60 24.32
C LEU A 311 -36.17 5.54 23.34
N ALA A 312 -36.17 6.48 22.39
CA ALA A 312 -35.14 6.57 21.37
C ALA A 312 -33.74 6.66 22.01
N ALA A 313 -32.80 5.88 21.47
CA ALA A 313 -31.44 5.79 21.97
C ALA A 313 -30.44 6.26 20.90
N GLU A 314 -29.49 7.09 21.28
CA GLU A 314 -28.36 7.48 20.44
C GLU A 314 -27.07 6.88 21.02
N LEU A 315 -26.42 6.00 20.26
CA LEU A 315 -25.10 5.46 20.55
C LEU A 315 -24.04 6.28 19.82
N ARG A 316 -23.08 6.82 20.56
CA ARG A 316 -21.88 7.46 20.02
C ARG A 316 -20.66 6.57 20.16
N ILE A 317 -19.94 6.41 19.06
CA ILE A 317 -18.72 5.62 18.94
C ILE A 317 -17.57 6.58 18.61
N PRO A 318 -16.83 7.09 19.62
CA PRO A 318 -15.68 7.96 19.37
C PRO A 318 -14.51 7.26 18.69
N ARG A 319 -14.40 5.93 18.83
CA ARG A 319 -13.24 5.21 18.31
C ARG A 319 -13.49 3.73 18.03
N VAL A 320 -12.98 3.25 16.90
CA VAL A 320 -12.84 1.82 16.58
C VAL A 320 -11.38 1.52 16.26
N ARG A 321 -10.83 0.49 16.90
CA ARG A 321 -9.47 0.00 16.66
C ARG A 321 -9.49 -1.46 16.28
N ILE A 322 -8.81 -1.81 15.20
CA ILE A 322 -8.39 -3.17 14.87
C ILE A 322 -6.88 -3.17 15.07
N LEU A 323 -6.44 -3.74 16.19
CA LEU A 323 -5.04 -3.74 16.62
C LEU A 323 -4.23 -4.76 15.83
N THR A 324 -4.80 -5.94 15.62
CA THR A 324 -4.27 -6.98 14.74
C THR A 324 -5.44 -7.72 14.12
N ALA A 325 -5.25 -8.28 12.93
CA ALA A 325 -6.19 -9.22 12.35
C ALA A 325 -5.52 -10.05 11.25
N THR A 326 -6.18 -11.13 10.86
CA THR A 326 -5.73 -11.99 9.75
C THR A 326 -6.85 -12.22 8.77
N TRP A 327 -6.49 -12.43 7.50
CA TRP A 327 -7.40 -13.06 6.55
C TRP A 327 -7.31 -14.58 6.59
N THR A 328 -8.42 -15.25 6.30
CA THR A 328 -8.50 -16.70 6.04
C THR A 328 -7.52 -17.15 4.95
N ALA A 329 -7.43 -16.35 3.89
CA ALA A 329 -6.57 -16.57 2.74
C ALA A 329 -5.76 -15.28 2.47
N PRO A 330 -4.65 -15.06 3.19
CA PRO A 330 -3.78 -13.91 2.95
C PRO A 330 -3.19 -13.99 1.54
N VAL A 331 -3.03 -12.84 0.88
CA VAL A 331 -2.39 -12.82 -0.44
C VAL A 331 -0.96 -13.27 -0.29
N THR A 332 -0.61 -14.35 -0.98
CA THR A 332 0.70 -14.99 -0.89
C THR A 332 1.20 -15.32 -2.30
N VAL A 333 2.34 -14.74 -2.69
CA VAL A 333 3.03 -15.01 -3.95
C VAL A 333 4.41 -15.60 -3.63
N VAL A 334 4.75 -16.73 -4.23
CA VAL A 334 6.01 -17.44 -4.00
C VAL A 334 6.72 -17.66 -5.32
N HIS A 335 7.95 -17.16 -5.45
CA HIS A 335 8.76 -17.37 -6.65
C HIS A 335 10.25 -17.11 -6.42
N ARG A 336 11.05 -17.45 -7.44
CA ARG A 336 12.50 -17.25 -7.47
C ARG A 336 12.94 -16.06 -8.34
N SER A 337 12.01 -15.29 -8.89
CA SER A 337 12.29 -14.12 -9.73
C SER A 337 12.76 -12.93 -8.90
N TRP A 338 13.79 -12.23 -9.36
CA TRP A 338 14.32 -10.98 -8.81
C TRP A 338 14.40 -9.92 -9.91
N VAL A 339 13.90 -8.71 -9.68
CA VAL A 339 13.75 -7.65 -10.69
C VAL A 339 14.74 -6.52 -10.43
N ARG A 340 15.79 -6.44 -11.25
CA ARG A 340 16.84 -5.42 -11.19
C ARG A 340 16.77 -4.47 -12.37
N VAL A 341 17.46 -3.34 -12.29
CA VAL A 341 17.45 -2.30 -13.31
C VAL A 341 18.87 -2.03 -13.78
N LEU A 342 19.09 -2.10 -15.09
CA LEU A 342 20.33 -1.72 -15.75
C LEU A 342 20.48 -0.19 -15.81
N PRO A 343 21.72 0.33 -15.79
CA PRO A 343 21.98 1.76 -15.94
C PRO A 343 21.52 2.35 -17.27
N GLU A 344 21.36 1.54 -18.31
CA GLU A 344 20.80 1.92 -19.61
C GLU A 344 19.90 0.80 -20.15
N PRO A 345 18.95 1.10 -21.05
CA PRO A 345 18.13 0.08 -21.69
C PRO A 345 19.00 -0.93 -22.44
N TYR A 346 18.64 -2.21 -22.32
CA TYR A 346 19.36 -3.27 -23.01
C TYR A 346 19.11 -3.18 -24.53
N ASP A 347 20.15 -2.90 -25.30
CA ASP A 347 20.10 -2.75 -26.76
C ASP A 347 20.10 -4.08 -27.52
N GLY A 348 20.23 -5.20 -26.80
CA GLY A 348 20.31 -6.52 -27.38
C GLY A 348 21.69 -7.10 -27.57
N VAL A 349 22.73 -6.32 -27.29
CA VAL A 349 24.11 -6.75 -27.47
C VAL A 349 24.66 -7.22 -26.13
N TRP A 350 25.10 -8.48 -26.08
CA TRP A 350 25.81 -8.99 -24.91
C TRP A 350 27.22 -8.40 -24.86
N THR A 351 27.50 -7.57 -23.85
CA THR A 351 28.81 -6.92 -23.65
C THR A 351 29.43 -7.33 -22.32
N PRO A 352 30.77 -7.19 -22.16
CA PRO A 352 31.42 -7.42 -20.87
C PRO A 352 30.83 -6.60 -19.72
N GLY A 353 30.36 -5.37 -19.99
CA GLY A 353 29.72 -4.52 -18.99
C GLY A 353 28.36 -5.06 -18.54
N VAL A 354 27.53 -5.56 -19.47
CA VAL A 354 26.26 -6.22 -19.13
C VAL A 354 26.50 -7.48 -18.32
N GLU A 355 27.48 -8.31 -18.74
CA GLU A 355 27.88 -9.50 -17.99
C GLU A 355 28.33 -9.17 -16.56
N GLN A 356 29.12 -8.10 -16.40
CA GLN A 356 29.59 -7.65 -15.09
C GLN A 356 28.43 -7.24 -14.17
N HIS A 357 27.44 -6.52 -14.69
CA HIS A 357 26.24 -6.17 -13.92
C HIS A 357 25.48 -7.43 -13.49
N LEU A 358 25.24 -8.35 -14.43
CA LEU A 358 24.51 -9.57 -14.15
C LEU A 358 25.21 -10.40 -13.08
N ARG A 359 26.51 -10.68 -13.25
CA ARG A 359 27.32 -11.38 -12.23
C ARG A 359 27.33 -10.64 -10.90
N GLY A 360 27.24 -9.31 -10.92
CA GLY A 360 27.12 -8.47 -9.74
C GLY A 360 25.86 -8.76 -8.90
N TRP A 361 24.77 -9.10 -9.58
CA TRP A 361 23.45 -9.35 -8.98
C TRP A 361 23.16 -10.81 -8.69
N LEU A 362 23.78 -11.75 -9.40
CA LEU A 362 23.55 -13.19 -9.18
C LEU A 362 23.83 -13.56 -7.73
N GLY A 363 22.81 -14.13 -7.09
CA GLY A 363 22.83 -14.46 -5.66
C GLY A 363 22.59 -13.29 -4.72
N SER A 364 22.68 -12.02 -5.13
CA SER A 364 22.49 -10.89 -4.22
C SER A 364 21.08 -10.81 -3.63
N THR A 365 20.98 -10.72 -2.31
CA THR A 365 19.72 -10.49 -1.57
C THR A 365 19.40 -9.02 -1.34
N ALA A 366 20.17 -8.10 -1.92
CA ALA A 366 19.87 -6.67 -1.84
C ALA A 366 18.41 -6.40 -2.29
N PRO A 367 17.69 -5.42 -1.76
CA PRO A 367 16.32 -5.16 -2.18
C PRO A 367 16.22 -4.90 -3.70
N ASP A 368 15.29 -5.59 -4.36
CA ASP A 368 14.97 -5.44 -5.79
C ASP A 368 13.61 -4.72 -5.94
N ALA A 369 13.07 -4.57 -7.15
CA ALA A 369 11.84 -3.78 -7.35
C ALA A 369 10.66 -4.25 -6.48
N LEU A 370 10.49 -5.56 -6.33
CA LEU A 370 9.41 -6.12 -5.53
C LEU A 370 9.63 -5.94 -4.03
N ALA A 371 10.88 -6.13 -3.55
CA ALA A 371 11.21 -5.88 -2.15
C ALA A 371 10.99 -4.41 -1.80
N TYR A 372 11.45 -3.48 -2.64
CA TYR A 372 11.17 -2.06 -2.46
C TYR A 372 9.67 -1.75 -2.49
N GLY A 373 8.90 -2.37 -3.39
CA GLY A 373 7.45 -2.22 -3.38
C GLY A 373 6.80 -2.62 -2.06
N PHE A 374 7.21 -3.77 -1.51
CA PHE A 374 6.71 -4.27 -0.22
C PHE A 374 7.11 -3.41 0.99
N HIS A 375 8.16 -2.59 0.87
CA HIS A 375 8.56 -1.67 1.94
C HIS A 375 7.60 -0.49 2.17
N PHE A 376 6.56 -0.34 1.34
CA PHE A 376 5.55 0.70 1.49
C PHE A 376 4.16 0.17 1.86
N LEU A 377 4.03 -1.16 2.00
CA LEU A 377 2.80 -1.82 2.41
C LEU A 377 2.50 -1.59 3.91
N PRO A 378 1.27 -1.90 4.38
CA PRO A 378 0.88 -1.66 5.76
C PRO A 378 1.76 -2.35 6.80
N GLY A 379 2.18 -1.57 7.80
CA GLY A 379 3.07 -2.00 8.88
C GLY A 379 4.53 -2.17 8.47
N ALA A 380 4.93 -1.76 7.26
CA ALA A 380 6.33 -1.75 6.88
C ALA A 380 7.12 -0.75 7.74
N PRO A 381 8.28 -1.14 8.30
CA PRO A 381 9.05 -0.31 9.20
C PRO A 381 9.60 0.93 8.49
N ARG A 382 9.56 2.06 9.19
CA ARG A 382 10.11 3.32 8.69
C ARG A 382 11.64 3.26 8.68
N VAL A 383 12.25 3.65 7.57
CA VAL A 383 13.71 3.82 7.43
C VAL A 383 13.98 5.24 6.97
N THR A 384 14.89 5.92 7.65
CA THR A 384 15.36 7.25 7.27
C THR A 384 16.71 7.17 6.58
N SER A 385 16.97 8.10 5.65
CA SER A 385 18.25 8.18 4.96
C SER A 385 19.34 8.72 5.89
N TYR A 386 20.47 8.01 5.92
CA TYR A 386 21.69 8.48 6.58
C TYR A 386 22.64 9.20 5.61
N ARG A 387 22.24 9.38 4.33
CA ARG A 387 23.09 10.02 3.32
C ARG A 387 23.48 11.42 3.81
N SER A 388 24.79 11.66 3.93
CA SER A 388 25.32 12.95 4.37
C SER A 388 25.03 14.02 3.32
N GLY A 389 24.27 15.04 3.71
CA GLY A 389 23.98 16.23 2.90
C GLY A 389 22.51 16.36 2.49
N PRO A 390 22.04 17.60 2.23
CA PRO A 390 20.70 17.84 1.70
C PRO A 390 20.51 17.18 0.31
N PRO A 391 19.27 16.87 -0.09
CA PRO A 391 18.04 17.19 0.64
C PRO A 391 17.54 16.04 1.54
N GLU A 392 18.26 14.92 1.62
CA GLU A 392 17.70 13.65 2.11
C GLU A 392 18.08 13.28 3.55
N HIS A 393 19.03 14.00 4.18
CA HIS A 393 19.46 13.66 5.54
C HIS A 393 18.26 13.59 6.51
N GLU A 394 18.09 12.44 7.16
CA GLU A 394 16.97 12.12 8.08
C GLU A 394 15.57 12.00 7.42
N ALA A 395 15.46 12.13 6.10
CA ALA A 395 14.18 11.97 5.40
C ALA A 395 13.74 10.49 5.40
N PRO A 396 12.43 10.18 5.55
CA PRO A 396 11.91 8.83 5.41
C PRO A 396 12.04 8.36 3.95
N VAL A 397 12.74 7.25 3.72
CA VAL A 397 12.96 6.69 2.37
C VAL A 397 12.25 5.35 2.16
N LEU A 398 11.86 4.68 3.25
CA LEU A 398 11.04 3.46 3.27
C LEU A 398 10.09 3.50 4.48
N GLY A 399 9.03 2.70 4.43
CA GLY A 399 8.00 2.59 5.46
C GLY A 399 6.60 2.69 4.86
N GLU A 400 5.59 2.26 5.61
CA GLU A 400 4.19 2.32 5.22
C GLU A 400 3.82 3.68 4.59
N SER A 401 3.14 3.63 3.44
CA SER A 401 2.68 4.82 2.72
C SER A 401 1.17 4.93 2.74
N ASP A 402 0.67 6.15 2.87
CA ASP A 402 -0.71 6.49 2.54
C ASP A 402 -0.84 6.75 1.04
N TYR A 403 -2.06 6.75 0.50
CA TYR A 403 -2.27 7.21 -0.89
C TYR A 403 -2.21 8.75 -0.99
N GLY A 404 -2.74 9.41 0.03
CA GLY A 404 -2.80 10.86 0.11
C GLY A 404 -3.72 11.37 1.23
N PRO A 405 -3.83 12.69 1.39
CA PRO A 405 -4.73 13.33 2.34
C PRO A 405 -6.15 12.81 2.24
N ALA A 406 -6.83 12.72 3.39
CA ALA A 406 -8.25 12.43 3.42
C ALA A 406 -9.05 13.60 2.83
N ARG A 407 -9.96 13.29 1.91
CA ARG A 407 -11.00 14.18 1.39
C ARG A 407 -12.29 14.01 2.20
N THR A 408 -13.26 14.88 1.97
CA THR A 408 -14.64 14.69 2.42
C THR A 408 -15.13 13.27 2.04
N GLY A 409 -15.77 12.58 2.98
CA GLY A 409 -16.24 11.20 2.86
C GLY A 409 -15.21 10.13 3.25
N GLY A 410 -13.95 10.52 3.50
CA GLY A 410 -12.85 9.57 3.75
C GLY A 410 -12.16 9.08 2.47
N GLY A 411 -12.54 9.60 1.29
CA GLY A 411 -11.79 9.40 0.05
C GLY A 411 -10.37 9.97 0.14
N ARG A 412 -9.54 9.72 -0.87
CA ARG A 412 -8.14 10.14 -0.86
C ARG A 412 -7.81 11.09 -1.99
N GLU A 413 -6.95 12.06 -1.70
CA GLU A 413 -6.39 12.96 -2.69
C GLU A 413 -5.25 12.30 -3.46
N GLU A 414 -5.28 12.48 -4.77
CA GLU A 414 -4.23 12.07 -5.70
C GLU A 414 -3.29 13.24 -5.98
N GLY A 415 -2.01 12.96 -6.24
CA GLY A 415 -0.99 13.97 -6.47
C GLY A 415 0.32 13.72 -5.73
N ALA A 416 0.34 12.77 -4.79
CA ALA A 416 1.51 12.44 -3.97
C ALA A 416 2.63 11.74 -4.77
N ASP A 417 3.80 12.37 -4.90
CA ASP A 417 4.99 11.83 -5.58
C ASP A 417 6.10 11.39 -4.59
N PHE A 418 7.14 10.70 -5.10
CA PHE A 418 8.24 10.16 -4.28
C PHE A 418 8.92 11.20 -3.37
N HIS A 419 9.12 12.43 -3.86
CA HIS A 419 9.75 13.50 -3.08
C HIS A 419 8.82 14.06 -1.99
N GLU A 420 7.51 13.95 -2.17
CA GLU A 420 6.52 14.37 -1.19
C GLU A 420 6.41 13.36 -0.05
N TYR A 421 6.47 12.06 -0.36
CA TYR A 421 6.62 11.00 0.65
C TYR A 421 7.79 11.31 1.60
N MET A 422 8.94 11.65 1.02
CA MET A 422 10.17 11.99 1.76
C MET A 422 10.10 13.35 2.46
N GLY A 423 9.20 14.24 2.03
CA GLY A 423 9.15 15.62 2.52
C GLY A 423 10.33 16.49 2.05
N VAL A 424 10.91 16.17 0.90
CA VAL A 424 12.14 16.82 0.40
C VAL A 424 11.90 17.59 -0.90
N ASN A 425 12.58 18.71 -1.07
CA ASN A 425 12.63 19.39 -2.35
C ASN A 425 13.48 18.57 -3.32
N TRP A 426 13.00 18.39 -4.55
CA TRP A 426 13.68 17.56 -5.53
C TRP A 426 13.98 18.32 -6.80
N THR A 427 15.19 18.12 -7.33
CA THR A 427 15.67 18.74 -8.56
C THR A 427 15.77 17.68 -9.66
N PHE A 428 14.93 17.79 -10.68
CA PHE A 428 14.87 16.83 -11.78
C PHE A 428 15.98 17.10 -12.80
N ALA A 429 16.78 16.07 -13.06
CA ALA A 429 17.83 16.13 -14.07
C ALA A 429 17.20 16.07 -15.47
N ARG A 430 17.51 17.07 -16.30
CA ARG A 430 17.06 17.22 -17.70
C ARG A 430 15.55 17.41 -17.89
N VAL A 431 15.17 18.67 -17.92
CA VAL A 431 14.00 19.16 -18.65
C VAL A 431 14.52 19.90 -19.87
N PRO A 432 13.82 19.95 -21.03
CA PRO A 432 14.27 20.71 -22.19
C PRO A 432 14.63 22.18 -21.91
N THR A 433 14.13 22.75 -20.81
CA THR A 433 14.37 24.11 -20.32
C THR A 433 15.39 24.23 -19.18
N GLY A 434 16.11 23.16 -18.83
CA GLY A 434 17.10 23.14 -17.75
C GLY A 434 16.73 22.21 -16.59
N SER A 435 17.18 22.54 -15.38
CA SER A 435 16.88 21.78 -14.16
C SER A 435 15.67 22.41 -13.46
N LEU A 436 14.62 21.63 -13.18
CA LEU A 436 13.45 22.11 -12.45
C LEU A 436 13.42 21.51 -11.04
N THR A 437 13.22 22.38 -10.04
CA THR A 437 13.08 21.99 -8.64
C THR A 437 11.62 22.05 -8.23
N LYS A 438 11.12 20.97 -7.63
CA LYS A 438 9.78 20.89 -7.04
C LYS A 438 9.88 20.87 -5.52
N THR A 439 9.03 21.66 -4.87
CA THR A 439 8.93 21.71 -3.41
C THR A 439 7.97 20.64 -2.92
N ALA A 440 8.35 19.90 -1.87
CA ALA A 440 7.43 18.95 -1.24
C ALA A 440 6.32 19.69 -0.49
N ALA A 441 5.06 19.35 -0.76
CA ALA A 441 3.94 19.88 -0.01
C ALA A 441 3.77 19.10 1.31
N PRO A 442 3.79 19.75 2.49
CA PRO A 442 3.73 19.07 3.79
C PRO A 442 2.53 18.13 3.97
N ARG A 443 1.40 18.44 3.31
CA ARG A 443 0.18 17.62 3.36
C ARG A 443 0.34 16.23 2.75
N PHE A 444 1.28 16.03 1.84
CA PHE A 444 1.56 14.74 1.19
C PHE A 444 2.71 13.98 1.85
N LEU A 445 3.20 14.43 3.01
CA LEU A 445 4.26 13.74 3.75
C LEU A 445 3.84 12.29 4.06
N GLY A 446 4.69 11.32 3.69
CA GLY A 446 4.40 9.90 3.86
C GLY A 446 3.36 9.32 2.89
N ALA A 447 2.91 10.08 1.89
CA ALA A 447 1.96 9.61 0.88
C ALA A 447 2.64 9.30 -0.46
N LEU A 448 2.12 8.29 -1.16
CA LEU A 448 2.48 7.93 -2.53
C LEU A 448 1.20 7.59 -3.28
N ASP A 449 0.87 8.33 -4.34
CA ASP A 449 -0.21 7.89 -5.24
C ASP A 449 0.27 6.75 -6.16
N CYS A 450 -0.60 6.27 -7.05
CA CYS A 450 -0.31 5.10 -7.89
C CYS A 450 0.99 5.26 -8.67
N SER A 451 1.25 6.44 -9.24
CA SER A 451 2.40 6.71 -10.10
C SER A 451 3.60 7.24 -9.31
N GLY A 452 3.37 7.99 -8.22
CA GLY A 452 4.39 8.33 -7.23
C GLY A 452 5.04 7.09 -6.60
N TYR A 453 4.25 6.05 -6.34
CA TYR A 453 4.74 4.75 -5.86
C TYR A 453 5.67 4.07 -6.88
N ILE A 454 5.34 4.08 -8.18
CA ILE A 454 6.22 3.55 -9.23
C ILE A 454 7.51 4.37 -9.33
N ARG A 455 7.43 5.70 -9.25
CA ARG A 455 8.60 6.59 -9.25
C ARG A 455 9.47 6.43 -8.01
N MET A 456 8.88 6.11 -6.86
CA MET A 456 9.62 5.76 -5.65
C MET A 456 10.39 4.45 -5.83
N VAL A 457 9.72 3.38 -6.29
CA VAL A 457 10.32 2.05 -6.46
C VAL A 457 11.36 2.04 -7.59
N TYR A 458 10.96 2.38 -8.81
CA TYR A 458 11.83 2.28 -9.99
C TYR A 458 12.75 3.48 -10.16
N GLY A 459 12.29 4.68 -9.80
CA GLY A 459 13.06 5.90 -9.97
C GLY A 459 14.05 6.15 -8.84
N TYR A 460 13.53 6.45 -7.64
CA TYR A 460 14.36 6.82 -6.49
C TYR A 460 15.24 5.65 -6.01
N HIS A 461 14.64 4.47 -5.77
CA HIS A 461 15.39 3.32 -5.22
C HIS A 461 16.21 2.56 -6.26
N LEU A 462 15.76 2.48 -7.52
CA LEU A 462 16.41 1.69 -8.57
C LEU A 462 17.07 2.50 -9.68
N GLY A 463 16.97 3.83 -9.64
CA GLY A 463 17.75 4.73 -10.49
C GLY A 463 17.23 4.92 -11.91
N VAL A 464 15.99 4.54 -12.23
CA VAL A 464 15.38 4.94 -13.51
C VAL A 464 15.24 6.46 -13.54
N PRO A 465 15.77 7.16 -14.57
CA PRO A 465 15.67 8.62 -14.64
C PRO A 465 14.22 9.11 -14.58
N LEU A 466 13.95 10.15 -13.80
CA LEU A 466 12.60 10.67 -13.55
C LEU A 466 12.34 11.97 -14.31
N ALA A 467 11.17 12.07 -14.94
CA ALA A 467 10.72 13.30 -15.57
C ALA A 467 10.12 14.27 -14.55
N HIS A 468 10.34 15.57 -14.76
CA HIS A 468 9.51 16.60 -14.13
C HIS A 468 8.07 16.49 -14.64
N GLU A 469 7.08 16.93 -13.85
CA GLU A 469 5.66 16.81 -14.20
C GLU A 469 5.26 17.57 -15.47
N SER A 470 6.01 18.64 -15.81
CA SER A 470 5.82 19.42 -17.03
C SER A 470 6.56 18.85 -18.25
N ASP A 471 7.36 17.79 -18.07
CA ASP A 471 8.11 17.17 -19.16
C ASP A 471 7.31 16.02 -19.77
N HIS A 472 6.65 16.34 -20.88
CA HIS A 472 5.84 15.39 -21.63
C HIS A 472 6.50 14.95 -22.95
N THR A 473 7.81 15.15 -23.12
CA THR A 473 8.45 14.90 -24.43
C THR A 473 9.81 14.22 -24.36
N SER A 474 10.55 14.36 -23.25
CA SER A 474 11.90 13.79 -23.15
C SER A 474 11.85 12.25 -23.16
N PRO A 475 12.58 11.60 -24.08
CA PRO A 475 12.66 10.14 -24.10
C PRO A 475 13.53 9.64 -22.94
N GLY A 476 13.28 8.41 -22.50
CA GLY A 476 14.13 7.73 -21.52
C GLY A 476 13.86 8.09 -20.05
N LEU A 477 12.96 9.05 -19.79
CA LEU A 477 12.57 9.46 -18.43
C LEU A 477 11.22 8.85 -18.05
N LEU A 478 11.09 8.37 -16.81
CA LEU A 478 9.83 7.88 -16.24
C LEU A 478 8.88 9.06 -15.95
N PRO A 479 7.73 9.16 -16.63
CA PRO A 479 6.80 10.28 -16.48
C PRO A 479 6.15 10.39 -15.10
N ARG A 480 5.43 11.49 -14.82
CA ARG A 480 4.75 11.70 -13.53
C ARG A 480 3.41 10.95 -13.43
N THR A 481 2.61 10.94 -14.49
CA THR A 481 1.23 10.41 -14.45
C THR A 481 1.17 9.00 -15.03
N ALA A 482 0.18 8.21 -14.61
CA ALA A 482 -0.05 6.86 -15.15
C ALA A 482 -0.31 6.89 -16.67
N ALA A 483 -1.10 7.86 -17.15
CA ALA A 483 -1.34 8.09 -18.57
C ALA A 483 -0.05 8.31 -19.37
N ASP A 484 0.82 9.21 -18.89
CA ASP A 484 2.07 9.48 -19.59
C ASP A 484 3.05 8.30 -19.51
N MET A 485 3.10 7.58 -18.39
CA MET A 485 3.88 6.35 -18.27
C MET A 485 3.40 5.29 -19.27
N ALA A 486 2.10 5.07 -19.38
CA ALA A 486 1.53 4.12 -20.34
C ALA A 486 1.89 4.47 -21.79
N ALA A 487 1.91 5.76 -22.13
CA ALA A 487 2.20 6.24 -23.46
C ALA A 487 3.71 6.28 -23.77
N ARG A 488 4.56 6.64 -22.79
CA ARG A 488 5.92 7.15 -23.05
C ARG A 488 6.96 6.76 -22.01
N ALA A 489 6.66 5.88 -21.05
CA ALA A 489 7.68 5.35 -20.15
C ALA A 489 8.87 4.77 -20.94
N PRO A 490 10.11 4.87 -20.41
CA PRO A 490 11.22 4.16 -21.01
C PRO A 490 10.94 2.67 -20.98
N GLY A 491 11.54 1.92 -21.90
CA GLY A 491 11.31 0.49 -21.97
C GLY A 491 10.63 0.05 -23.25
N THR A 492 9.97 -1.09 -23.14
CA THR A 492 9.22 -1.71 -24.23
C THR A 492 7.79 -2.02 -23.80
N ARG A 493 6.83 -1.63 -24.65
CA ARG A 493 5.42 -2.01 -24.52
C ARG A 493 5.26 -3.50 -24.82
N ILE A 494 4.80 -4.26 -23.83
CA ILE A 494 4.68 -5.73 -23.88
C ILE A 494 3.33 -6.16 -24.44
N ALA A 495 2.27 -5.47 -24.05
CA ALA A 495 0.93 -5.77 -24.51
C ALA A 495 0.08 -4.49 -24.49
N HIS A 496 -0.87 -4.38 -25.40
CA HIS A 496 -1.80 -3.26 -25.48
C HIS A 496 -3.11 -3.72 -26.07
N SER A 497 -4.23 -3.21 -25.56
CA SER A 497 -5.54 -3.36 -26.17
C SER A 497 -6.05 -2.01 -26.67
N ALA A 498 -6.42 -1.97 -27.94
CA ALA A 498 -7.13 -0.85 -28.55
C ALA A 498 -8.67 -0.97 -28.40
N THR A 499 -9.14 -1.98 -27.67
CA THR A 499 -10.56 -2.25 -27.42
C THR A 499 -10.84 -2.26 -25.91
N ALA A 500 -12.12 -2.32 -25.54
CA ALA A 500 -12.53 -2.43 -24.14
C ALA A 500 -12.13 -3.76 -23.45
N THR A 501 -11.59 -4.73 -24.19
CA THR A 501 -11.15 -6.03 -23.65
C THR A 501 -9.68 -5.97 -23.18
N PRO A 502 -9.31 -6.59 -22.06
CA PRO A 502 -7.92 -6.70 -21.61
C PRO A 502 -6.99 -7.36 -22.65
N PRO A 503 -5.72 -6.92 -22.76
CA PRO A 503 -4.75 -7.58 -23.63
C PRO A 503 -4.35 -8.97 -23.10
N PRO A 504 -3.83 -9.86 -23.96
CA PRO A 504 -3.34 -11.16 -23.52
C PRO A 504 -2.14 -11.03 -22.58
N LEU A 505 -2.11 -11.86 -21.53
CA LEU A 505 -1.06 -11.84 -20.50
C LEU A 505 0.13 -12.77 -20.81
N THR A 506 0.23 -13.30 -22.03
CA THR A 506 1.20 -14.36 -22.39
C THR A 506 2.66 -13.93 -22.36
N ALA A 507 2.93 -12.63 -22.57
CA ALA A 507 4.28 -12.05 -22.57
C ALA A 507 4.66 -11.37 -21.25
N LEU A 508 3.75 -11.40 -20.26
CA LEU A 508 3.90 -10.75 -18.97
C LEU A 508 5.06 -11.37 -18.17
N GLN A 509 5.90 -10.53 -17.58
CA GLN A 509 6.98 -10.92 -16.67
C GLN A 509 6.88 -10.16 -15.36
N ILE A 510 7.26 -10.82 -14.28
CA ILE A 510 7.31 -10.24 -12.95
C ILE A 510 8.16 -8.95 -12.99
N GLY A 511 7.62 -7.87 -12.43
CA GLY A 511 8.21 -6.53 -12.51
C GLY A 511 7.59 -5.63 -13.59
N ASP A 512 6.88 -6.18 -14.58
CA ASP A 512 6.22 -5.38 -15.61
C ASP A 512 5.23 -4.39 -14.98
N LEU A 513 5.20 -3.17 -15.52
CA LEU A 513 4.18 -2.20 -15.20
C LEU A 513 2.86 -2.57 -15.89
N VAL A 514 1.77 -2.55 -15.13
CA VAL A 514 0.41 -2.82 -15.60
C VAL A 514 -0.43 -1.56 -15.45
N PHE A 515 -1.15 -1.17 -16.50
CA PHE A 515 -1.86 0.11 -16.57
C PHE A 515 -3.35 -0.07 -16.83
N PHE A 516 -4.16 0.66 -16.09
CA PHE A 516 -5.60 0.50 -16.03
C PHE A 516 -6.33 1.82 -16.23
N ASP A 517 -7.51 1.70 -16.83
CA ASP A 517 -8.57 2.72 -16.86
C ASP A 517 -9.57 2.35 -15.73
N ALA A 518 -9.16 2.58 -14.49
CA ALA A 518 -9.83 2.06 -13.30
C ALA A 518 -10.98 2.95 -12.82
N GLU A 519 -11.04 4.19 -13.27
CA GLU A 519 -12.16 5.10 -13.05
C GLU A 519 -13.29 4.82 -14.05
N SER A 520 -14.49 5.30 -13.71
CA SER A 520 -15.72 5.07 -14.48
C SER A 520 -16.06 6.24 -15.41
N ASP A 521 -15.10 7.14 -15.63
CA ASP A 521 -15.32 8.34 -16.42
C ASP A 521 -15.46 7.99 -17.91
N PRO A 522 -16.23 8.77 -18.68
CA PRO A 522 -16.52 8.47 -20.09
C PRO A 522 -15.31 8.62 -21.01
N VAL A 523 -14.17 9.06 -20.48
CA VAL A 523 -12.91 9.14 -21.19
C VAL A 523 -12.12 7.88 -20.85
N ASP A 524 -11.89 7.01 -21.84
CA ASP A 524 -11.01 5.83 -21.72
C ASP A 524 -9.54 6.27 -21.54
N GLU A 525 -9.21 6.86 -20.39
CA GLU A 525 -7.87 7.33 -20.03
C GLU A 525 -7.25 6.46 -18.95
N ILE A 526 -5.96 6.17 -19.09
CA ILE A 526 -5.20 5.43 -18.07
C ILE A 526 -5.04 6.32 -16.83
N ASP A 527 -5.60 5.88 -15.71
CA ASP A 527 -5.56 6.58 -14.42
C ASP A 527 -4.76 5.81 -13.36
N HIS A 528 -4.44 4.54 -13.59
CA HIS A 528 -3.84 3.69 -12.56
C HIS A 528 -2.70 2.84 -13.10
N VAL A 529 -1.69 2.63 -12.26
CA VAL A 529 -0.52 1.82 -12.57
C VAL A 529 -0.15 0.94 -11.39
N GLY A 530 0.37 -0.25 -11.68
CA GLY A 530 0.93 -1.17 -10.70
C GLY A 530 2.13 -1.95 -11.25
N ILE A 531 2.71 -2.80 -10.41
CA ILE A 531 3.83 -3.69 -10.72
C ILE A 531 3.33 -5.13 -10.67
N TYR A 532 3.47 -5.89 -11.74
CA TYR A 532 3.10 -7.29 -11.75
C TYR A 532 3.98 -8.08 -10.76
N LEU A 533 3.34 -8.69 -9.77
CA LEU A 533 3.99 -9.37 -8.65
C LEU A 533 4.30 -10.84 -8.97
N GLY A 534 3.50 -11.46 -9.84
CA GLY A 534 3.54 -12.90 -10.10
C GLY A 534 2.19 -13.55 -9.83
N ARG A 535 2.18 -14.88 -9.75
CA ARG A 535 0.97 -15.65 -9.46
C ARG A 535 0.92 -16.02 -7.98
N ASP A 536 -0.27 -15.92 -7.39
CA ASP A 536 -0.48 -16.35 -6.02
C ASP A 536 -0.57 -17.87 -5.89
N THR A 537 -0.78 -18.38 -4.68
CA THR A 537 -0.94 -19.81 -4.41
C THR A 537 -2.18 -20.45 -5.06
N ALA A 538 -3.08 -19.64 -5.62
CA ALA A 538 -4.23 -20.09 -6.42
C ALA A 538 -3.99 -19.93 -7.94
N ASP A 539 -2.74 -19.68 -8.35
CA ASP A 539 -2.32 -19.44 -9.74
C ASP A 539 -2.94 -18.18 -10.38
N ILE A 540 -3.42 -17.24 -9.56
CA ILE A 540 -4.01 -15.99 -10.03
C ILE A 540 -2.91 -14.92 -10.20
N PRO A 541 -2.79 -14.27 -11.36
CA PRO A 541 -1.82 -13.19 -11.56
C PRO A 541 -2.18 -11.95 -10.72
N ARG A 542 -1.28 -11.57 -9.81
CA ARG A 542 -1.41 -10.45 -8.87
C ARG A 542 -0.50 -9.29 -9.24
N PHE A 543 -0.88 -8.08 -8.82
CA PHE A 543 -0.05 -6.89 -8.96
C PHE A 543 -0.03 -6.07 -7.68
N LEU A 544 1.04 -5.29 -7.50
CA LEU A 544 1.20 -4.29 -6.44
C LEU A 544 0.82 -2.91 -6.97
N SER A 545 0.08 -2.12 -6.21
CA SER A 545 -0.12 -0.71 -6.52
C SER A 545 -0.48 0.11 -5.29
N SER A 546 -0.25 1.42 -5.32
CA SER A 546 -0.80 2.33 -4.30
C SER A 546 -2.20 2.79 -4.70
N ARG A 547 -3.17 2.64 -3.78
CA ARG A 547 -4.61 2.80 -4.09
C ARG A 547 -5.34 3.70 -3.10
N LYS A 548 -6.33 4.45 -3.61
CA LYS A 548 -7.28 5.26 -2.80
C LYS A 548 -7.93 4.40 -1.70
N THR A 549 -8.30 3.16 -2.03
CA THR A 549 -8.67 2.10 -1.07
C THR A 549 -7.73 0.92 -1.32
N PRO A 550 -6.97 0.45 -0.31
CA PRO A 550 -7.17 0.63 1.13
C PRO A 550 -6.46 1.84 1.75
N ASN A 551 -6.05 2.85 0.98
CA ASN A 551 -5.19 3.97 1.37
C ASN A 551 -3.71 3.55 1.49
N GLY A 552 -3.03 3.46 0.34
CA GLY A 552 -1.62 3.15 0.24
C GLY A 552 -1.32 1.95 -0.65
N ALA A 553 -0.06 1.49 -0.62
CA ALA A 553 0.41 0.32 -1.35
C ALA A 553 -0.26 -0.98 -0.88
N THR A 554 -0.67 -1.83 -1.82
CA THR A 554 -1.30 -3.13 -1.56
C THR A 554 -1.18 -4.07 -2.77
N ALA A 555 -1.20 -5.37 -2.49
CA ALA A 555 -1.43 -6.53 -3.37
C ALA A 555 -2.76 -7.23 -3.06
N ALA A 556 -3.51 -6.75 -2.07
CA ALA A 556 -4.71 -7.38 -1.55
C ALA A 556 -6.00 -6.91 -2.25
N ASP A 557 -7.11 -7.52 -1.86
CA ASP A 557 -8.40 -7.39 -2.56
C ASP A 557 -9.33 -6.33 -1.94
N LEU A 558 -8.91 -5.71 -0.83
CA LEU A 558 -9.67 -4.66 -0.18
C LEU A 558 -9.74 -3.42 -1.09
N GLY A 559 -10.96 -3.00 -1.43
CA GLY A 559 -11.23 -1.93 -2.39
C GLY A 559 -11.31 -2.39 -3.85
N GLY A 560 -11.16 -3.69 -4.12
CA GLY A 560 -11.21 -4.28 -5.46
C GLY A 560 -10.08 -5.31 -5.63
N PRO A 561 -10.32 -6.47 -6.25
CA PRO A 561 -9.29 -7.51 -6.34
C PRO A 561 -8.04 -7.05 -7.08
N SER A 562 -6.85 -7.25 -6.50
CA SER A 562 -5.58 -6.92 -7.15
C SER A 562 -5.14 -8.06 -8.10
N THR A 563 -6.06 -8.46 -8.99
CA THR A 563 -5.90 -9.55 -9.95
C THR A 563 -5.93 -9.02 -11.38
N LEU A 564 -5.19 -9.68 -12.28
CA LEU A 564 -5.20 -9.38 -13.72
C LEU A 564 -6.17 -10.27 -14.50
N THR A 565 -6.86 -11.18 -13.82
CA THR A 565 -7.90 -12.06 -14.38
C THR A 565 -9.14 -12.06 -13.48
N GLY A 566 -10.28 -12.47 -14.05
CA GLY A 566 -11.58 -12.47 -13.38
C GLY A 566 -12.46 -11.29 -13.80
N THR A 567 -13.45 -10.97 -12.97
CA THR A 567 -14.49 -9.98 -13.25
C THR A 567 -14.31 -8.66 -12.51
N GLY A 568 -13.24 -8.53 -11.71
CA GLY A 568 -12.94 -7.30 -10.97
C GLY A 568 -12.53 -6.13 -11.87
N THR A 569 -12.56 -4.92 -11.31
CA THR A 569 -12.20 -3.68 -12.03
C THR A 569 -10.86 -3.80 -12.74
N TYR A 570 -9.78 -4.15 -12.04
CA TYR A 570 -8.44 -4.21 -12.66
C TYR A 570 -8.29 -5.33 -13.69
N ALA A 571 -8.95 -6.47 -13.47
CA ALA A 571 -8.96 -7.56 -14.43
C ALA A 571 -9.64 -7.16 -15.75
N THR A 572 -10.71 -6.37 -15.70
CA THR A 572 -11.49 -5.96 -16.87
C THR A 572 -11.00 -4.66 -17.51
N LYS A 573 -10.29 -3.83 -16.75
CA LYS A 573 -9.82 -2.49 -17.16
C LYS A 573 -8.32 -2.41 -17.45
N LEU A 574 -7.59 -3.53 -17.49
CA LEU A 574 -6.21 -3.55 -17.95
C LEU A 574 -6.15 -3.13 -19.43
N ARG A 575 -5.34 -2.13 -19.78
CA ARG A 575 -5.22 -1.63 -21.17
C ARG A 575 -3.84 -1.83 -21.76
N THR A 576 -2.79 -1.71 -20.96
CA THR A 576 -1.41 -1.83 -21.47
C THR A 576 -0.46 -2.37 -20.41
N VAL A 577 0.60 -3.01 -20.88
CA VAL A 577 1.69 -3.55 -20.08
C VAL A 577 3.00 -3.01 -20.63
N HIS A 578 3.86 -2.51 -19.76
CA HIS A 578 5.15 -1.92 -20.13
C HIS A 578 6.27 -2.52 -19.28
N ARG A 579 7.39 -2.87 -19.91
CA ARG A 579 8.61 -3.31 -19.23
C ARG A 579 9.68 -2.23 -19.32
N LEU A 580 9.97 -1.59 -18.18
CA LEU A 580 10.94 -0.47 -18.07
C LEU A 580 12.34 -0.86 -18.50
#